data_AF-W0I7M3-F1
#
_entry.id   AF-W0I7M3-F1
#
_cell.length_a   1.000
_cell.length_b   1.000
_cell.length_c   1.000
_cell.angle_alpha   90.00
_cell.angle_beta   90.00
_cell.angle_gamma   90.00
#
_symmetry.space_group_name_H-M   'P 1'
#
loop_
_entity.id
_entity.type
_entity.pdbx_description
1 polymer ?
#
loop_
_entity_poly.entity_id
_entity_poly.type
_entity_poly.pdbx_seq_one_letter_code
_entity_poly.pdbx_strand_id
1 'polypeptide(L)'
;MLAKNVLYVVDTHTEGEPTRILLSGVHVKGKDIIEKREYFKKHYDWIRTVLLHEPRGHADQFGAVLVSSEIADFGVIYMDTSGYLDMCGHATMGIATALVELGIVEAKEPYTTVKLETPAGLVKAKARIEDGTVKEVTVVDVPSFHVGEFDIEFPNVGKVNVDVAFGGNFYVIADARELGTRVRREYIRELIPTALKLIKVANEQIKVHHPRRGVQNRINLAMLTDEPEREDSNGKNVVIWGEGSVDRSPCGTGSAARVATLYSKGILKIGDTFVHESILGTQFKIKIIDTTRIGEYTAIIPEITGSAYITKVSQDIISRNDPLWKGFLLR
;
A
#
# COMPACT_ATOMS: atom_id res chain seq x y z
N MET A 1 -12.74 -36.61 -0.01
CA MET A 1 -12.30 -35.29 -0.54
C MET A 1 -11.49 -34.59 0.55
N LEU A 2 -10.18 -34.37 0.34
CA LEU A 2 -9.22 -33.91 1.36
C LEU A 2 -9.26 -32.38 1.59
N ALA A 3 -9.48 -31.61 0.52
CA ALA A 3 -9.64 -30.16 0.59
C ALA A 3 -11.08 -29.78 0.98
N LYS A 4 -11.19 -28.80 1.88
CA LYS A 4 -12.42 -28.06 2.19
C LYS A 4 -12.64 -26.92 1.21
N ASN A 5 -11.57 -26.19 0.90
CA ASN A 5 -11.54 -25.09 -0.07
C ASN A 5 -10.20 -25.12 -0.82
N VAL A 6 -10.19 -24.57 -2.04
CA VAL A 6 -8.99 -24.34 -2.85
C VAL A 6 -9.08 -22.92 -3.39
N LEU A 7 -8.02 -22.13 -3.18
CA LEU A 7 -7.94 -20.73 -3.61
C LEU A 7 -6.82 -20.60 -4.65
N TYR A 8 -7.11 -19.96 -5.79
CA TYR A 8 -6.10 -19.71 -6.81
C TYR A 8 -5.44 -18.35 -6.57
N VAL A 9 -4.15 -18.37 -6.25
CA VAL A 9 -3.41 -17.21 -5.78
C VAL A 9 -2.18 -17.02 -6.66
N VAL A 10 -1.92 -15.77 -7.02
CA VAL A 10 -0.70 -15.36 -7.71
C VAL A 10 0.05 -14.41 -6.81
N ASP A 11 1.27 -14.77 -6.46
CA ASP A 11 2.13 -13.94 -5.66
C ASP A 11 3.00 -13.10 -6.59
N THR A 12 3.12 -11.82 -6.27
CA THR A 12 4.11 -10.92 -6.86
C THR A 12 4.98 -10.33 -5.76
N HIS A 13 6.14 -9.81 -6.10
CA HIS A 13 6.77 -8.76 -5.29
C HIS A 13 6.89 -7.49 -6.12
N THR A 14 6.77 -6.34 -5.48
CA THR A 14 7.01 -5.03 -6.08
C THR A 14 8.08 -4.35 -5.26
N GLU A 15 9.27 -4.16 -5.85
CA GLU A 15 10.42 -3.57 -5.14
C GLU A 15 10.72 -4.25 -3.78
N GLY A 16 10.37 -5.54 -3.66
CA GLY A 16 10.59 -6.39 -2.49
C GLY A 16 9.35 -6.63 -1.61
N GLU A 17 8.30 -5.82 -1.75
CA GLU A 17 7.07 -5.98 -0.97
C GLU A 17 6.11 -6.97 -1.64
N PRO A 18 5.67 -8.03 -0.94
CA PRO A 18 4.90 -9.09 -1.56
C PRO A 18 3.42 -8.71 -1.72
N THR A 19 2.74 -9.26 -2.72
CA THR A 19 1.28 -9.20 -2.84
C THR A 19 0.75 -10.55 -3.27
N ARG A 20 -0.08 -11.17 -2.42
CA ARG A 20 -0.86 -12.37 -2.74
C ARG A 20 -2.19 -11.98 -3.36
N ILE A 21 -2.33 -12.23 -4.66
CA ILE A 21 -3.45 -11.81 -5.47
C ILE A 21 -4.42 -12.99 -5.63
N LEU A 22 -5.58 -12.88 -4.99
CA LEU A 22 -6.68 -13.83 -5.17
C LEU A 22 -7.47 -13.45 -6.43
N LEU A 23 -7.21 -14.16 -7.52
CA LEU A 23 -7.78 -13.86 -8.84
C LEU A 23 -9.22 -14.36 -9.02
N SER A 24 -9.61 -15.42 -8.30
CA SER A 24 -10.93 -16.01 -8.44
C SER A 24 -11.32 -16.84 -7.21
N GLY A 25 -12.57 -17.31 -7.16
CA GLY A 25 -13.06 -18.23 -6.12
C GLY A 25 -13.81 -17.56 -4.96
N VAL A 26 -14.04 -16.24 -5.03
CA VAL A 26 -14.84 -15.52 -4.03
C VAL A 26 -15.91 -14.68 -4.73
N HIS A 27 -17.17 -14.91 -4.37
CA HIS A 27 -18.29 -14.09 -4.85
C HIS A 27 -18.67 -13.06 -3.78
N VAL A 28 -18.36 -11.79 -4.05
CA VAL A 28 -18.57 -10.68 -3.12
C VAL A 28 -19.76 -9.85 -3.57
N LYS A 29 -20.76 -9.67 -2.70
CA LYS A 29 -21.95 -8.86 -2.97
C LYS A 29 -21.70 -7.39 -2.63
N GLY A 30 -22.24 -6.48 -3.44
CA GLY A 30 -22.18 -5.03 -3.22
C GLY A 30 -22.23 -4.28 -4.55
N LYS A 31 -22.74 -3.03 -4.53
CA LYS A 31 -22.85 -2.19 -5.74
C LYS A 31 -21.51 -1.59 -6.16
N ASP A 32 -20.68 -1.25 -5.18
CA ASP A 32 -19.36 -0.65 -5.37
C ASP A 32 -18.32 -1.35 -4.52
N ILE A 33 -17.05 -0.94 -4.66
CA ILE A 33 -15.95 -1.56 -3.95
C ILE A 33 -16.04 -1.41 -2.41
N ILE A 34 -16.69 -0.36 -1.90
CA ILE A 34 -16.86 -0.14 -0.46
C ILE A 34 -17.83 -1.15 0.11
N GLU A 35 -19.00 -1.31 -0.53
CA GLU A 35 -19.98 -2.32 -0.11
C GLU A 35 -19.41 -3.74 -0.24
N LYS A 36 -18.66 -4.01 -1.32
CA LYS A 36 -17.97 -5.29 -1.53
C LYS A 36 -16.94 -5.55 -0.43
N ARG A 37 -16.13 -4.56 -0.05
CA ARG A 37 -15.17 -4.70 1.06
C ARG A 37 -15.87 -4.99 2.39
N GLU A 38 -16.96 -4.31 2.70
CA GLU A 38 -17.71 -4.58 3.94
C GLU A 38 -18.38 -5.96 3.94
N TYR A 39 -18.90 -6.41 2.79
CA TYR A 39 -19.36 -7.78 2.62
C TYR A 39 -18.23 -8.79 2.85
N PHE A 40 -17.06 -8.55 2.27
CA PHE A 40 -15.89 -9.41 2.43
C PHE A 40 -15.44 -9.48 3.89
N LYS A 41 -15.33 -8.35 4.59
CA LYS A 41 -15.01 -8.30 6.03
C LYS A 41 -15.99 -9.12 6.86
N LYS A 42 -17.28 -9.02 6.58
CA LYS A 42 -18.33 -9.71 7.34
C LYS A 42 -18.36 -11.23 7.09
N HIS A 43 -18.10 -11.66 5.86
CA HIS A 43 -18.35 -13.05 5.44
C HIS A 43 -17.08 -13.85 5.12
N TYR A 44 -15.99 -13.18 4.81
CA TYR A 44 -14.77 -13.75 4.24
C TYR A 44 -13.46 -13.31 4.90
N ASP A 45 -13.49 -12.66 6.09
CA ASP A 45 -12.23 -12.31 6.77
C ASP A 45 -11.33 -13.52 7.06
N TRP A 46 -11.92 -14.71 7.18
CA TRP A 46 -11.16 -15.96 7.28
C TRP A 46 -10.24 -16.21 6.08
N ILE A 47 -10.56 -15.71 4.87
CA ILE A 47 -9.71 -15.81 3.69
C ILE A 47 -8.47 -14.94 3.88
N ARG A 48 -8.62 -13.72 4.43
CA ARG A 48 -7.51 -12.83 4.73
C ARG A 48 -6.51 -13.51 5.65
N THR A 49 -6.95 -14.05 6.78
CA THR A 49 -6.01 -14.72 7.70
C THR A 49 -5.44 -16.00 7.10
N VAL A 50 -6.24 -16.82 6.40
CA VAL A 50 -5.76 -18.03 5.69
C VAL A 50 -4.62 -17.71 4.73
N LEU A 51 -4.73 -16.63 3.96
CA LEU A 51 -3.78 -16.29 2.90
C LEU A 51 -2.54 -15.57 3.42
N LEU A 52 -2.70 -14.71 4.43
CA LEU A 52 -1.67 -13.77 4.85
C LEU A 52 -0.96 -14.18 6.15
N HIS A 53 -1.61 -14.92 7.03
CA HIS A 53 -0.98 -15.44 8.24
C HIS A 53 -0.22 -16.73 7.95
N GLU A 54 0.64 -17.15 8.88
CA GLU A 54 1.34 -18.42 8.79
C GLU A 54 0.31 -19.57 8.85
N PRO A 55 0.55 -20.71 8.18
CA PRO A 55 1.78 -21.10 7.48
C PRO A 55 1.81 -20.72 5.98
N ARG A 56 0.80 -20.02 5.47
CA ARG A 56 0.70 -19.71 4.02
C ARG A 56 1.33 -18.36 3.68
N GLY A 57 1.19 -17.39 4.58
CA GLY A 57 1.89 -16.12 4.55
C GLY A 57 2.87 -16.00 5.72
N HIS A 58 3.08 -14.77 6.17
CA HIS A 58 3.98 -14.38 7.27
C HIS A 58 3.54 -13.03 7.83
N ALA A 59 4.18 -12.55 8.90
CA ALA A 59 3.84 -11.29 9.60
C ALA A 59 3.73 -10.03 8.73
N ASP A 60 4.30 -10.10 7.54
CA ASP A 60 4.50 -9.00 6.61
C ASP A 60 3.90 -9.26 5.23
N GLN A 61 2.99 -10.23 5.15
CA GLN A 61 2.35 -10.58 3.90
C GLN A 61 1.22 -9.58 3.58
N PHE A 62 1.11 -9.19 2.31
CA PHE A 62 0.05 -8.33 1.81
C PHE A 62 -0.83 -9.09 0.81
N GLY A 63 -2.10 -8.71 0.71
CA GLY A 63 -3.07 -9.39 -0.14
C GLY A 63 -3.96 -8.43 -0.92
N ALA A 64 -4.46 -8.93 -2.04
CA ALA A 64 -5.48 -8.28 -2.83
C ALA A 64 -6.50 -9.30 -3.32
N VAL A 65 -7.78 -8.96 -3.24
CA VAL A 65 -8.86 -9.75 -3.85
C VAL A 65 -9.42 -8.98 -5.03
N LEU A 66 -9.31 -9.57 -6.20
CA LEU A 66 -9.94 -9.04 -7.41
C LEU A 66 -11.43 -9.41 -7.40
N VAL A 67 -12.25 -8.40 -7.66
CA VAL A 67 -13.70 -8.52 -7.79
C VAL A 67 -14.16 -7.82 -9.07
N SER A 68 -15.38 -8.10 -9.52
CA SER A 68 -15.95 -7.35 -10.65
C SER A 68 -16.11 -5.87 -10.29
N SER A 69 -16.10 -4.99 -11.30
CA SER A 69 -16.48 -3.58 -11.18
C SER A 69 -17.38 -3.18 -12.35
N GLU A 70 -18.27 -2.22 -12.13
CA GLU A 70 -19.09 -1.62 -13.20
C GLU A 70 -18.44 -0.37 -13.81
N ILE A 71 -17.41 0.18 -13.16
CA ILE A 71 -16.80 1.47 -13.51
C ILE A 71 -15.30 1.38 -13.81
N ALA A 72 -14.74 0.18 -13.74
CA ALA A 72 -13.34 -0.14 -13.95
C ALA A 72 -13.21 -1.55 -14.52
N ASP A 73 -12.02 -1.96 -14.94
CA ASP A 73 -11.79 -3.32 -15.44
C ASP A 73 -11.97 -4.33 -14.30
N PHE A 74 -11.51 -3.97 -13.10
CA PHE A 74 -11.71 -4.75 -11.87
C PHE A 74 -11.89 -3.83 -10.65
N GLY A 75 -12.49 -4.35 -9.60
CA GLY A 75 -12.42 -3.80 -8.26
C GLY A 75 -11.37 -4.53 -7.42
N VAL A 76 -10.76 -3.82 -6.46
CA VAL A 76 -9.70 -4.40 -5.62
C VAL A 76 -9.98 -4.16 -4.15
N ILE A 77 -10.00 -5.25 -3.37
CA ILE A 77 -10.03 -5.22 -1.91
C ILE A 77 -8.61 -5.50 -1.41
N TYR A 78 -7.92 -4.45 -0.95
CA TYR A 78 -6.62 -4.58 -0.30
C TYR A 78 -6.76 -5.08 1.13
N MET A 79 -5.85 -5.96 1.53
CA MET A 79 -5.82 -6.55 2.86
C MET A 79 -4.40 -6.82 3.32
N ASP A 80 -4.19 -6.75 4.62
CA ASP A 80 -2.92 -7.07 5.26
C ASP A 80 -3.16 -7.99 6.47
N THR A 81 -2.09 -8.28 7.20
CA THR A 81 -2.13 -9.16 8.36
C THR A 81 -3.02 -8.63 9.50
N SER A 82 -3.31 -7.32 9.55
CA SER A 82 -4.12 -6.66 10.58
C SER A 82 -5.53 -6.28 10.10
N GLY A 83 -5.74 -6.02 8.81
CA GLY A 83 -7.02 -5.54 8.31
C GLY A 83 -7.03 -5.20 6.82
N TYR A 84 -7.62 -4.04 6.50
CA TYR A 84 -7.92 -3.61 5.13
C TYR A 84 -7.58 -2.14 4.96
N LEU A 85 -6.72 -1.84 4.00
CA LEU A 85 -6.36 -0.48 3.61
C LEU A 85 -7.29 0.06 2.51
N ASP A 86 -7.26 1.37 2.30
CA ASP A 86 -8.12 2.05 1.32
C ASP A 86 -7.51 2.06 -0.09
N MET A 87 -6.18 2.08 -0.19
CA MET A 87 -5.38 1.93 -1.42
C MET A 87 -4.02 1.32 -1.07
N CYS A 88 -3.37 0.65 -2.02
CA CYS A 88 -1.98 0.22 -1.88
C CYS A 88 -1.23 0.27 -3.22
N GLY A 89 -0.15 1.06 -3.28
CA GLY A 89 0.61 1.30 -4.51
C GLY A 89 1.35 0.05 -5.02
N HIS A 90 2.08 -0.64 -4.13
CA HIS A 90 2.85 -1.82 -4.51
C HIS A 90 1.92 -2.95 -5.01
N ALA A 91 0.79 -3.17 -4.33
CA ALA A 91 -0.18 -4.17 -4.72
C ALA A 91 -0.83 -3.85 -6.06
N THR A 92 -1.09 -2.57 -6.34
CA THR A 92 -1.61 -2.12 -7.65
C THR A 92 -0.65 -2.48 -8.79
N MET A 93 0.66 -2.30 -8.60
CA MET A 93 1.68 -2.66 -9.60
C MET A 93 1.75 -4.18 -9.79
N GLY A 94 1.75 -4.94 -8.69
CA GLY A 94 1.70 -6.40 -8.72
C GLY A 94 0.46 -6.94 -9.45
N ILE A 95 -0.72 -6.37 -9.19
CA ILE A 95 -1.97 -6.73 -9.85
C ILE A 95 -1.89 -6.46 -11.36
N ALA A 96 -1.46 -5.26 -11.77
CA ALA A 96 -1.36 -4.92 -13.19
C ALA A 96 -0.40 -5.88 -13.92
N THR A 97 0.74 -6.18 -13.30
CA THR A 97 1.73 -7.14 -13.81
C THR A 97 1.10 -8.52 -13.98
N ALA A 98 0.48 -9.07 -12.93
CA ALA A 98 -0.15 -10.39 -12.97
C ALA A 98 -1.29 -10.47 -13.99
N LEU A 99 -2.14 -9.45 -14.08
CA LEU A 99 -3.26 -9.43 -15.03
C LEU A 99 -2.79 -9.45 -16.48
N VAL A 100 -1.73 -8.70 -16.81
CA VAL A 100 -1.17 -8.64 -18.16
C VAL A 100 -0.39 -9.90 -18.50
N GLU A 101 0.55 -10.33 -17.66
CA GLU A 101 1.44 -11.46 -17.96
C GLU A 101 0.72 -12.81 -17.97
N LEU A 102 -0.39 -12.95 -17.22
CA LEU A 102 -1.23 -14.14 -17.27
C LEU A 102 -2.28 -14.10 -18.39
N GLY A 103 -2.30 -13.04 -19.20
CA GLY A 103 -3.25 -12.87 -20.31
C GLY A 103 -4.70 -12.69 -19.86
N ILE A 104 -4.94 -12.28 -18.61
CA ILE A 104 -6.28 -11.94 -18.11
C ILE A 104 -6.74 -10.62 -18.72
N VAL A 105 -5.80 -9.69 -18.90
CA VAL A 105 -5.96 -8.48 -19.69
C VAL A 105 -5.10 -8.64 -20.96
N GLU A 106 -5.68 -8.31 -22.12
CA GLU A 106 -4.97 -8.35 -23.40
C GLU A 106 -3.78 -7.38 -23.39
N ALA A 107 -2.57 -7.92 -23.57
CA ALA A 107 -1.35 -7.15 -23.68
C ALA A 107 -1.29 -6.37 -25.01
N LYS A 108 -1.14 -5.05 -24.90
CA LYS A 108 -0.90 -4.09 -25.98
C LYS A 108 0.42 -3.37 -25.74
N GLU A 109 1.36 -3.51 -26.66
CA GLU A 109 2.66 -2.84 -26.59
C GLU A 109 2.61 -1.44 -27.24
N PRO A 110 3.38 -0.45 -26.73
CA PRO A 110 4.32 -0.55 -25.61
C PRO A 110 3.66 -0.39 -24.23
N TYR A 111 2.37 -0.06 -24.15
CA TYR A 111 1.67 0.15 -22.89
C TYR A 111 0.27 -0.44 -22.85
N THR A 112 -0.01 -1.20 -21.79
CA THR A 112 -1.36 -1.65 -21.43
C THR A 112 -1.82 -0.93 -20.18
N THR A 113 -3.06 -0.44 -20.19
CA THR A 113 -3.64 0.24 -19.03
C THR A 113 -4.73 -0.63 -18.41
N VAL A 114 -4.64 -0.84 -17.10
CA VAL A 114 -5.67 -1.46 -16.27
C VAL A 114 -6.27 -0.39 -15.36
N LYS A 115 -7.59 -0.21 -15.42
CA LYS A 115 -8.36 0.64 -14.52
C LYS A 115 -8.86 -0.19 -13.35
N LEU A 116 -8.62 0.29 -12.14
CA LEU A 116 -8.98 -0.41 -10.92
C LEU A 116 -9.87 0.48 -10.05
N GLU A 117 -11.00 -0.07 -9.62
CA GLU A 117 -11.86 0.53 -8.60
C GLU A 117 -11.32 0.16 -7.22
N THR A 118 -10.77 1.14 -6.51
CA THR A 118 -10.24 0.97 -5.15
C THR A 118 -11.12 1.70 -4.13
N PRO A 119 -11.07 1.32 -2.84
CA PRO A 119 -11.81 2.05 -1.81
C PRO A 119 -11.51 3.56 -1.80
N ALA A 120 -10.25 3.96 -2.01
CA ALA A 120 -9.87 5.37 -2.08
C ALA A 120 -10.31 6.08 -3.38
N GLY A 121 -10.58 5.36 -4.46
CA GLY A 121 -10.94 5.96 -5.76
C GLY A 121 -10.61 5.09 -6.96
N LEU A 122 -10.87 5.63 -8.16
CA LEU A 122 -10.41 5.03 -9.41
C LEU A 122 -8.91 5.27 -9.57
N VAL A 123 -8.19 4.22 -9.90
CA VAL A 123 -6.74 4.22 -10.13
C VAL A 123 -6.45 3.68 -11.53
N LYS A 124 -5.43 4.20 -12.20
CA LYS A 124 -4.98 3.69 -13.50
C LYS A 124 -3.56 3.14 -13.37
N ALA A 125 -3.38 1.87 -13.69
CA ALA A 125 -2.07 1.23 -13.75
C ALA A 125 -1.67 1.03 -15.21
N LYS A 126 -0.61 1.72 -15.64
CA LYS A 126 -0.06 1.66 -17.00
C LYS A 126 1.20 0.80 -16.97
N ALA A 127 1.09 -0.43 -17.46
CA ALA A 127 2.20 -1.37 -17.57
C ALA A 127 2.96 -1.13 -18.88
N ARG A 128 4.27 -0.89 -18.81
CA ARG A 128 5.15 -0.91 -20.00
C ARG A 128 5.51 -2.35 -20.31
N ILE A 129 5.33 -2.75 -21.55
CA ILE A 129 5.55 -4.11 -22.00
C ILE A 129 6.62 -4.10 -23.08
N GLU A 130 7.59 -4.98 -22.94
CA GLU A 130 8.64 -5.25 -23.93
C GLU A 130 8.84 -6.75 -24.03
N ASP A 131 8.76 -7.28 -25.26
CA ASP A 131 8.87 -8.71 -25.57
C ASP A 131 7.90 -9.56 -24.73
N GLY A 132 6.65 -9.10 -24.61
CA GLY A 132 5.60 -9.78 -23.85
C GLY A 132 5.79 -9.81 -22.32
N THR A 133 6.79 -9.11 -21.79
CA THR A 133 7.07 -9.02 -20.34
C THR A 133 6.77 -7.62 -19.82
N VAL A 134 6.15 -7.51 -18.65
CA VAL A 134 5.95 -6.21 -18.00
C VAL A 134 7.27 -5.75 -17.37
N LYS A 135 7.78 -4.60 -17.80
CA LYS A 135 9.06 -4.06 -17.32
C LYS A 135 8.93 -3.07 -16.17
N GLU A 136 7.87 -2.28 -16.20
CA GLU A 136 7.53 -1.32 -15.15
C GLU A 136 6.04 -1.05 -15.17
N VAL A 137 5.50 -0.58 -14.05
CA VAL A 137 4.12 -0.12 -13.94
C VAL A 137 4.12 1.30 -13.38
N THR A 138 3.47 2.21 -14.08
CA THR A 138 3.15 3.55 -13.59
C THR A 138 1.71 3.60 -13.13
N VAL A 139 1.52 3.88 -11.84
CA VAL A 139 0.21 4.03 -11.20
C VAL A 139 -0.11 5.52 -11.10
N VAL A 140 -1.14 5.97 -11.81
CA VAL A 140 -1.79 7.27 -11.53
C VAL A 140 -2.69 7.05 -10.33
N ASP A 141 -2.20 7.46 -9.16
CA ASP A 141 -2.88 7.24 -7.89
C ASP A 141 -4.01 8.25 -7.67
N VAL A 142 -4.78 8.05 -6.61
CA VAL A 142 -5.80 9.00 -6.17
C VAL A 142 -5.16 10.33 -5.74
N PRO A 143 -5.91 11.45 -5.80
CA PRO A 143 -5.40 12.74 -5.36
C PRO A 143 -4.86 12.69 -3.92
N SER A 144 -3.63 13.16 -3.76
CA SER A 144 -2.89 13.12 -2.50
C SER A 144 -2.69 14.53 -1.96
N PHE A 145 -2.82 14.73 -0.66
CA PHE A 145 -2.78 16.07 -0.07
C PHE A 145 -2.11 16.09 1.30
N HIS A 146 -1.51 17.24 1.62
CA HIS A 146 -0.98 17.53 2.93
C HIS A 146 -2.11 18.01 3.84
N VAL A 147 -2.25 17.40 5.02
CA VAL A 147 -3.23 17.83 6.04
C VAL A 147 -2.64 18.98 6.86
N GLY A 148 -1.39 18.87 7.27
CA GLY A 148 -0.69 19.88 8.04
C GLY A 148 0.50 19.33 8.80
N GLU A 149 1.26 20.26 9.36
CA GLU A 149 2.38 20.00 10.27
C GLU A 149 1.89 20.17 11.71
N PHE A 150 2.26 19.23 12.58
CA PHE A 150 1.78 19.15 13.95
C PHE A 150 2.95 18.88 14.89
N ASP A 151 2.91 19.52 16.05
CA ASP A 151 3.77 19.15 17.16
C ASP A 151 3.04 18.14 18.05
N ILE A 152 3.63 16.98 18.27
CA ILE A 152 3.07 15.95 19.16
C ILE A 152 3.98 15.70 20.36
N GLU A 153 3.36 15.40 21.50
CA GLU A 153 4.09 14.93 22.68
C GLU A 153 4.37 13.43 22.57
N PHE A 154 5.63 13.08 22.29
CA PHE A 154 6.09 11.71 22.13
C PHE A 154 6.79 11.20 23.40
N PRO A 155 6.37 10.05 23.98
CA PRO A 155 6.94 9.57 25.24
C PRO A 155 8.46 9.35 25.18
N ASN A 156 9.16 9.79 26.23
CA ASN A 156 10.62 9.70 26.41
C ASN A 156 11.46 10.51 25.42
N VAL A 157 10.85 11.23 24.48
CA VAL A 157 11.52 12.16 23.55
C VAL A 157 11.10 13.60 23.84
N GLY A 158 9.81 13.81 24.11
CA GLY A 158 9.20 15.12 24.27
C GLY A 158 8.50 15.55 22.99
N LYS A 159 8.59 16.83 22.68
CA LYS A 159 7.93 17.44 21.52
C LYS A 159 8.63 17.01 20.21
N VAL A 160 7.87 16.38 19.30
CA VAL A 160 8.34 15.93 17.97
C VAL A 160 7.48 16.57 16.90
N ASN A 161 8.10 17.06 15.84
CA ASN A 161 7.38 17.62 14.70
C ASN A 161 7.03 16.51 13.70
N VAL A 162 5.77 16.47 13.28
CA VAL A 162 5.27 15.47 12.34
C VAL A 162 4.41 16.11 11.26
N ASP A 163 4.53 15.62 10.05
CA ASP A 163 3.57 15.93 8.98
C ASP A 163 2.47 14.86 8.96
N VAL A 164 1.24 15.28 8.72
CA VAL A 164 0.13 14.37 8.40
C VAL A 164 -0.31 14.61 6.97
N ALA A 165 -0.38 13.54 6.18
CA ALA A 165 -0.75 13.61 4.77
C ALA A 165 -1.56 12.40 4.34
N PHE A 166 -2.32 12.58 3.27
CA PHE A 166 -3.10 11.55 2.62
C PHE A 166 -2.51 11.22 1.24
N GLY A 167 -2.30 9.95 0.98
CA GLY A 167 -1.90 9.45 -0.34
C GLY A 167 -2.61 8.15 -0.70
N GLY A 168 -3.92 8.10 -0.50
CA GLY A 168 -4.71 6.86 -0.55
C GLY A 168 -4.99 6.26 0.84
N ASN A 169 -4.10 6.50 1.80
CA ASN A 169 -4.34 6.33 3.25
C ASN A 169 -3.77 7.55 3.99
N PHE A 170 -4.15 7.76 5.25
CA PHE A 170 -3.50 8.77 6.11
C PHE A 170 -2.23 8.24 6.76
N TYR A 171 -1.17 9.04 6.65
CA TYR A 171 0.16 8.79 7.22
C TYR A 171 0.51 9.85 8.25
N VAL A 172 1.16 9.43 9.33
CA VAL A 172 2.02 10.30 10.14
C VAL A 172 3.45 10.14 9.63
N ILE A 173 4.08 11.24 9.26
CA ILE A 173 5.42 11.29 8.67
C ILE A 173 6.34 11.99 9.66
N ALA A 174 7.41 11.32 10.07
CA ALA A 174 8.38 11.87 11.01
C ALA A 174 9.81 11.62 10.53
N ASP A 175 10.74 12.47 10.94
CA ASP A 175 12.17 12.20 10.80
C ASP A 175 12.58 11.17 11.88
N ALA A 176 13.19 10.07 11.45
CA ALA A 176 13.64 9.03 12.38
C ALA A 176 14.67 9.56 13.40
N ARG A 177 15.47 10.56 13.02
CA ARG A 177 16.52 11.15 13.87
C ARG A 177 15.93 11.92 15.04
N GLU A 178 14.77 12.58 14.85
CA GLU A 178 14.05 13.25 15.93
C GLU A 178 13.51 12.26 16.96
N LEU A 179 13.30 11.00 16.56
CA LEU A 179 12.90 9.91 17.44
C LEU A 179 14.09 9.10 17.99
N GLY A 180 15.33 9.57 17.76
CA GLY A 180 16.54 8.95 18.26
C GLY A 180 16.98 7.67 17.51
N THR A 181 16.44 7.44 16.31
CA THR A 181 16.72 6.23 15.53
C THR A 181 17.15 6.56 14.09
N ARG A 182 17.43 5.53 13.28
CA ARG A 182 17.78 5.65 11.85
C ARG A 182 17.01 4.64 11.02
N VAL A 183 16.70 4.99 9.77
CA VAL A 183 16.03 4.07 8.84
C VAL A 183 17.10 3.21 8.16
N ARG A 184 17.63 2.24 8.90
CA ARG A 184 18.54 1.20 8.40
C ARG A 184 18.10 -0.17 8.90
N ARG A 185 18.53 -1.24 8.21
CA ARG A 185 18.03 -2.60 8.43
C ARG A 185 18.31 -3.10 9.85
N GLU A 186 19.45 -2.71 10.42
CA GLU A 186 19.88 -3.05 11.78
C GLU A 186 18.96 -2.47 12.87
N TYR A 187 18.23 -1.38 12.59
CA TYR A 187 17.32 -0.74 13.54
C TYR A 187 15.89 -1.29 13.45
N ILE A 188 15.60 -2.33 12.65
CA ILE A 188 14.21 -2.73 12.40
C ILE A 188 13.44 -3.13 13.67
N ARG A 189 14.13 -3.76 14.63
CA ARG A 189 13.55 -4.15 15.93
C ARG A 189 13.15 -2.94 16.79
N GLU A 190 13.78 -1.80 16.56
CA GLU A 190 13.50 -0.54 17.24
C GLU A 190 12.49 0.30 16.45
N LEU A 191 12.60 0.33 15.12
CA LEU A 191 11.70 1.07 14.23
C LEU A 191 10.25 0.62 14.37
N ILE A 192 9.99 -0.70 14.48
CA ILE A 192 8.64 -1.25 14.61
C ILE A 192 7.89 -0.67 15.83
N PRO A 193 8.35 -0.87 17.08
CA PRO A 193 7.64 -0.34 18.25
C PRO A 193 7.57 1.19 18.24
N THR A 194 8.61 1.89 17.77
CA THR A 194 8.62 3.36 17.65
C THR A 194 7.54 3.86 16.70
N ALA A 195 7.43 3.28 15.51
CA ALA A 195 6.43 3.66 14.52
C ALA A 195 5.00 3.31 14.97
N LEU A 196 4.79 2.15 15.59
CA LEU A 196 3.48 1.80 16.15
C LEU A 196 3.05 2.75 17.26
N LYS A 197 3.99 3.15 18.12
CA LYS A 197 3.75 4.16 19.14
C LYS A 197 3.42 5.52 18.52
N LEU A 198 4.10 5.89 17.44
CA LEU A 198 3.84 7.12 16.69
C LEU A 198 2.42 7.16 16.12
N ILE A 199 1.94 6.06 15.51
CA ILE A 199 0.55 5.97 15.03
C ILE A 199 -0.43 6.19 16.18
N LYS A 200 -0.20 5.53 17.33
CA LYS A 200 -1.08 5.67 18.49
C LYS A 200 -1.14 7.11 18.98
N VAL A 201 0.02 7.72 19.24
CA VAL A 201 0.14 9.10 19.74
C VAL A 201 -0.47 10.10 18.76
N ALA A 202 -0.21 9.94 17.46
CA ALA A 202 -0.76 10.81 16.43
C ALA A 202 -2.30 10.73 16.38
N ASN A 203 -2.91 9.54 16.47
CA ASN A 203 -4.37 9.41 16.49
C ASN A 203 -5.01 9.95 17.79
N GLU A 204 -4.28 9.98 18.91
CA GLU A 204 -4.77 10.56 20.17
C GLU A 204 -4.82 12.10 20.10
N GLN A 205 -3.92 12.73 19.33
CA GLN A 205 -3.73 14.18 19.31
C GLN A 205 -4.22 14.87 18.03
N ILE A 206 -4.33 14.13 16.92
CA ILE A 206 -4.64 14.68 15.59
C ILE A 206 -5.87 13.98 15.03
N LYS A 207 -6.84 14.78 14.57
CA LYS A 207 -8.02 14.30 13.86
C LYS A 207 -7.85 14.48 12.36
N VAL A 208 -8.15 13.43 11.60
CA VAL A 208 -8.13 13.45 10.14
C VAL A 208 -9.52 13.15 9.60
N HIS A 209 -9.85 13.72 8.45
CA HIS A 209 -11.10 13.46 7.77
C HIS A 209 -10.88 13.47 6.25
N HIS A 210 -11.40 12.44 5.58
CA HIS A 210 -11.46 12.40 4.13
C HIS A 210 -12.92 12.52 3.66
N PRO A 211 -13.24 13.39 2.69
CA PRO A 211 -14.64 13.66 2.29
C PRO A 211 -15.29 12.49 1.52
N ARG A 212 -14.50 11.56 0.97
CA ARG A 212 -15.00 10.38 0.25
C ARG A 212 -15.55 9.34 1.23
N ARG A 213 -16.79 8.88 0.98
CA ARG A 213 -17.40 7.74 1.69
C ARG A 213 -16.51 6.50 1.59
N GLY A 214 -16.30 5.84 2.73
CA GLY A 214 -15.60 4.56 2.82
C GLY A 214 -14.10 4.69 3.07
N VAL A 215 -13.50 5.87 2.88
CA VAL A 215 -12.13 6.12 3.35
C VAL A 215 -12.13 6.24 4.87
N GLN A 216 -11.14 5.64 5.52
CA GLN A 216 -11.05 5.59 6.96
C GLN A 216 -10.50 6.91 7.53
N ASN A 217 -11.23 7.50 8.48
CA ASN A 217 -10.85 8.76 9.14
C ASN A 217 -9.92 8.51 10.34
N ARG A 218 -8.79 7.86 10.08
CA ARG A 218 -7.75 7.57 11.07
C ARG A 218 -6.38 7.48 10.40
N ILE A 219 -5.34 7.83 11.13
CA ILE A 219 -3.96 7.64 10.67
C ILE A 219 -3.64 6.15 10.81
N ASN A 220 -3.44 5.47 9.68
CA ASN A 220 -3.27 4.02 9.67
C ASN A 220 -1.81 3.58 9.63
N LEU A 221 -0.92 4.42 9.09
CA LEU A 221 0.46 4.07 8.82
C LEU A 221 1.40 5.18 9.34
N ALA A 222 2.57 4.78 9.81
CA ALA A 222 3.67 5.69 10.11
C ALA A 222 4.74 5.56 9.04
N MET A 223 5.19 6.69 8.51
CA MET A 223 6.38 6.79 7.66
C MET A 223 7.49 7.43 8.48
N LEU A 224 8.56 6.68 8.73
CA LEU A 224 9.79 7.23 9.29
C LEU A 224 10.75 7.51 8.14
N THR A 225 11.30 8.72 8.10
CA THR A 225 12.18 9.20 7.02
C THR A 225 13.62 9.34 7.51
N ASP A 226 14.58 9.24 6.60
CA ASP A 226 16.00 9.43 6.87
C ASP A 226 16.74 9.79 5.57
N GLU A 227 18.00 10.14 5.70
CA GLU A 227 18.91 10.32 4.58
C GLU A 227 19.02 9.03 3.76
N PRO A 228 19.02 9.13 2.42
CA PRO A 228 19.19 7.98 1.54
C PRO A 228 20.59 7.37 1.64
N GLU A 229 20.71 6.14 1.15
CA GLU A 229 22.01 5.46 1.02
C GLU A 229 22.53 5.52 -0.42
N ARG A 230 21.63 5.64 -1.41
CA ARG A 230 22.00 5.74 -2.82
C ARG A 230 22.06 7.19 -3.29
N GLU A 231 22.99 7.47 -4.20
CA GLU A 231 23.16 8.80 -4.81
C GLU A 231 21.97 9.22 -5.70
N ASP A 232 21.24 8.24 -6.25
CA ASP A 232 20.09 8.47 -7.13
C ASP A 232 18.75 8.53 -6.38
N SER A 233 18.78 8.50 -5.04
CA SER A 233 17.62 8.64 -4.16
C SER A 233 17.49 10.07 -3.63
N ASN A 234 16.28 10.61 -3.60
CA ASN A 234 16.00 11.91 -2.96
C ASN A 234 15.69 11.79 -1.47
N GLY A 235 15.22 10.62 -1.01
CA GLY A 235 14.98 10.39 0.40
C GLY A 235 14.61 8.95 0.71
N LYS A 236 15.01 8.48 1.89
CA LYS A 236 14.68 7.13 2.36
C LYS A 236 13.53 7.15 3.33
N ASN A 237 12.78 6.06 3.34
CA ASN A 237 11.74 5.84 4.34
C ASN A 237 11.58 4.36 4.68
N VAL A 238 10.91 4.13 5.80
CA VAL A 238 10.26 2.87 6.12
C VAL A 238 8.84 3.15 6.56
N VAL A 239 7.89 2.41 6.00
CA VAL A 239 6.49 2.48 6.43
C VAL A 239 6.17 1.29 7.30
N ILE A 240 5.57 1.55 8.45
CA ILE A 240 5.17 0.52 9.43
C ILE A 240 3.72 0.78 9.83
N TRP A 241 2.94 -0.29 9.96
CA TRP A 241 1.52 -0.21 10.31
C TRP A 241 0.99 -1.47 10.99
N GLY A 242 -0.31 -1.42 11.34
CA GLY A 242 -1.04 -2.56 11.90
C GLY A 242 -0.40 -3.07 13.19
N GLU A 243 -0.07 -4.35 13.22
CA GLU A 243 0.62 -5.02 14.33
C GLU A 243 2.15 -5.09 14.12
N GLY A 244 2.71 -4.14 13.36
CA GLY A 244 4.14 -4.06 13.08
C GLY A 244 4.55 -4.64 11.72
N SER A 245 3.62 -4.65 10.76
CA SER A 245 3.97 -4.95 9.37
C SER A 245 4.89 -3.86 8.84
N VAL A 246 5.91 -4.24 8.08
CA VAL A 246 6.92 -3.33 7.53
C VAL A 246 6.83 -3.31 6.00
N ASP A 247 6.90 -2.16 5.34
CA ASP A 247 6.96 -2.12 3.87
C ASP A 247 8.41 -2.35 3.43
N ARG A 248 8.63 -3.36 2.58
CA ARG A 248 9.92 -3.62 1.93
C ARG A 248 10.16 -2.73 0.72
N SER A 249 9.08 -2.23 0.12
CA SER A 249 9.12 -1.24 -0.94
C SER A 249 9.23 0.17 -0.34
N PRO A 250 9.45 1.21 -1.16
CA PRO A 250 9.41 2.60 -0.68
C PRO A 250 8.02 3.10 -0.31
N CYS A 251 7.01 2.22 -0.32
CA CYS A 251 5.60 2.49 -0.09
C CYS A 251 5.00 3.52 -1.06
N GLY A 252 4.25 3.07 -2.07
CA GLY A 252 3.69 3.96 -3.09
C GLY A 252 2.78 5.05 -2.53
N THR A 253 1.76 4.67 -1.75
CA THR A 253 0.80 5.59 -1.13
C THR A 253 1.44 6.52 -0.10
N GLY A 254 2.42 6.01 0.66
CA GLY A 254 3.20 6.83 1.59
C GLY A 254 4.09 7.84 0.86
N SER A 255 4.73 7.41 -0.24
CA SER A 255 5.55 8.27 -1.08
C SER A 255 4.71 9.37 -1.73
N ALA A 256 3.50 9.06 -2.18
CA ALA A 256 2.54 10.04 -2.69
C ALA A 256 2.14 11.06 -1.60
N ALA A 257 1.88 10.61 -0.38
CA ALA A 257 1.60 11.49 0.76
C ALA A 257 2.79 12.42 1.07
N ARG A 258 4.03 11.89 1.09
CA ARG A 258 5.24 12.69 1.31
C ARG A 258 5.48 13.70 0.19
N VAL A 259 5.28 13.33 -1.07
CA VAL A 259 5.39 14.28 -2.20
C VAL A 259 4.33 15.37 -2.11
N ALA A 260 3.11 15.06 -1.64
CA ALA A 260 2.09 16.07 -1.39
C ALA A 260 2.50 17.05 -0.28
N THR A 261 3.13 16.57 0.80
CA THR A 261 3.74 17.42 1.83
C THR A 261 4.82 18.33 1.25
N LEU A 262 5.77 17.77 0.50
CA LEU A 262 6.86 18.54 -0.11
C LEU A 262 6.35 19.58 -1.12
N TYR A 263 5.30 19.25 -1.87
CA TYR A 263 4.61 20.20 -2.75
C TYR A 263 3.96 21.33 -1.94
N SER A 264 3.23 21.01 -0.88
CA SER A 264 2.60 22.00 0.01
C SER A 264 3.62 22.93 0.67
N LYS A 265 4.83 22.44 0.96
CA LYS A 265 5.96 23.22 1.51
C LYS A 265 6.75 23.98 0.43
N GLY A 266 6.36 23.89 -0.84
CA GLY A 266 7.01 24.58 -1.97
C GLY A 266 8.36 23.99 -2.39
N ILE A 267 8.73 22.82 -1.86
CA ILE A 267 9.99 22.13 -2.15
C ILE A 267 9.93 21.45 -3.53
N LEU A 268 8.78 20.91 -3.90
CA LEU A 268 8.51 20.31 -5.21
C LEU A 268 7.42 21.09 -5.96
N LYS A 269 7.45 21.01 -7.28
CA LYS A 269 6.49 21.63 -8.21
C LYS A 269 5.90 20.60 -9.15
N ILE A 270 4.81 20.97 -9.84
CA ILE A 270 4.25 20.15 -10.93
C ILE A 270 5.34 19.90 -11.96
N GLY A 271 5.49 18.64 -12.38
CA GLY A 271 6.51 18.17 -13.30
C GLY A 271 7.73 17.54 -12.61
N ASP A 272 8.00 17.88 -11.35
CA ASP A 272 9.14 17.34 -10.60
C ASP A 272 8.93 15.85 -10.30
N THR A 273 10.06 15.14 -10.21
CA THR A 273 10.10 13.72 -9.86
C THR A 273 10.91 13.54 -8.58
N PHE A 274 10.35 12.81 -7.63
CA PHE A 274 11.01 12.41 -6.39
C PHE A 274 11.27 10.91 -6.39
N VAL A 275 12.51 10.50 -6.14
CA VAL A 275 12.94 9.10 -6.03
C VAL A 275 12.98 8.70 -4.55
N HIS A 276 12.03 7.86 -4.14
CA HIS A 276 11.95 7.34 -2.78
C HIS A 276 12.71 6.01 -2.66
N GLU A 277 13.49 5.88 -1.60
CA GLU A 277 14.23 4.66 -1.26
C GLU A 277 13.58 3.93 -0.08
N SER A 278 13.49 2.60 -0.17
CA SER A 278 13.01 1.73 0.91
C SER A 278 14.10 1.40 1.91
N ILE A 279 13.72 0.77 3.03
CA ILE A 279 14.68 0.15 3.97
C ILE A 279 15.56 -0.94 3.30
N LEU A 280 15.12 -1.50 2.17
CA LEU A 280 15.92 -2.43 1.37
C LEU A 280 16.84 -1.75 0.35
N GLY A 281 16.70 -0.46 0.08
CA GLY A 281 17.45 0.24 -0.97
C GLY A 281 16.80 0.15 -2.37
N THR A 282 15.61 -0.44 -2.46
CA THR A 282 14.78 -0.43 -3.67
C THR A 282 14.09 0.93 -3.83
N GLN A 283 13.58 1.24 -5.03
CA GLN A 283 13.17 2.61 -5.36
C GLN A 283 11.84 2.70 -6.12
N PHE A 284 11.12 3.79 -5.85
CA PHE A 284 9.99 4.25 -6.64
C PHE A 284 10.27 5.67 -7.12
N LYS A 285 9.75 5.99 -8.31
CA LYS A 285 9.77 7.35 -8.87
C LYS A 285 8.36 7.93 -8.79
N ILE A 286 8.22 9.09 -8.14
CA ILE A 286 6.93 9.75 -7.95
C ILE A 286 6.98 11.08 -8.67
N LYS A 287 6.14 11.25 -9.70
CA LYS A 287 6.02 12.48 -10.46
C LYS A 287 4.72 13.20 -10.13
N ILE A 288 4.80 14.51 -9.91
CA ILE A 288 3.60 15.35 -9.78
C ILE A 288 3.13 15.70 -11.20
N ILE A 289 2.04 15.09 -11.67
CA ILE A 289 1.57 15.34 -13.05
C ILE A 289 0.55 16.46 -13.15
N ASP A 290 -0.19 16.71 -12.07
CA ASP A 290 -1.22 17.76 -12.02
C ASP A 290 -1.61 18.05 -10.56
N THR A 291 -2.56 18.97 -10.37
CA THR A 291 -3.19 19.28 -9.08
C THR A 291 -4.71 19.32 -9.20
N THR A 292 -5.38 19.15 -8.07
CA THR A 292 -6.84 19.22 -7.94
C THR A 292 -7.21 19.63 -6.51
N ARG A 293 -8.50 19.57 -6.16
CA ARG A 293 -8.99 19.80 -4.80
C ARG A 293 -9.71 18.59 -4.24
N ILE A 294 -9.46 18.28 -2.97
CA ILE A 294 -10.20 17.30 -2.18
C ILE A 294 -10.75 18.02 -0.96
N GLY A 295 -12.04 18.35 -0.99
CA GLY A 295 -12.64 19.23 0.01
C GLY A 295 -11.90 20.57 0.06
N GLU A 296 -11.37 20.92 1.23
CA GLU A 296 -10.60 22.15 1.42
C GLU A 296 -9.14 22.04 0.97
N TYR A 297 -8.59 20.84 0.87
CA TYR A 297 -7.17 20.61 0.59
C TYR A 297 -6.82 20.78 -0.89
N THR A 298 -5.66 21.40 -1.13
CA THR A 298 -4.97 21.33 -2.43
C THR A 298 -4.29 19.97 -2.53
N ALA A 299 -4.64 19.21 -3.56
CA ALA A 299 -4.13 17.86 -3.76
C ALA A 299 -3.29 17.79 -5.03
N ILE A 300 -2.21 17.02 -5.00
CA ILE A 300 -1.48 16.62 -6.20
C ILE A 300 -2.15 15.40 -6.83
N ILE A 301 -1.91 15.19 -8.13
CA ILE A 301 -2.12 13.91 -8.80
C ILE A 301 -0.73 13.27 -8.99
N PRO A 302 -0.38 12.25 -8.19
CA PRO A 302 0.92 11.60 -8.29
C PRO A 302 0.89 10.41 -9.25
N GLU A 303 1.92 10.31 -10.08
CA GLU A 303 2.28 9.09 -10.80
C GLU A 303 3.40 8.37 -10.05
N ILE A 304 3.16 7.13 -9.64
CA ILE A 304 4.12 6.30 -8.92
C ILE A 304 4.60 5.21 -9.88
N THR A 305 5.91 5.13 -10.14
CA THR A 305 6.50 4.14 -11.06
C THR A 305 7.47 3.22 -10.33
N GLY A 306 7.33 1.92 -10.57
CA GLY A 306 8.20 0.86 -10.07
C GLY A 306 8.01 -0.43 -10.86
N SER A 307 8.64 -1.51 -10.41
CA SER A 307 8.58 -2.81 -11.10
C SER A 307 8.06 -3.89 -10.16
N ALA A 308 7.24 -4.78 -10.71
CA ALA A 308 6.75 -5.95 -10.01
C ALA A 308 7.03 -7.21 -10.82
N TYR A 309 7.16 -8.34 -10.13
CA TYR A 309 7.48 -9.63 -10.73
C TYR A 309 6.63 -10.71 -10.11
N ILE A 310 6.06 -11.60 -10.94
CA ILE A 310 5.38 -12.81 -10.46
C ILE A 310 6.42 -13.73 -9.82
N THR A 311 6.17 -14.18 -8.60
CA THR A 311 7.07 -15.07 -7.84
C THR A 311 6.49 -16.46 -7.63
N LYS A 312 5.17 -16.61 -7.65
CA LYS A 312 4.50 -17.88 -7.42
C LYS A 312 3.10 -17.87 -8.04
N VAL A 313 2.70 -19.02 -8.58
CA VAL A 313 1.31 -19.34 -8.88
C VAL A 313 0.95 -20.55 -8.03
N SER A 314 -0.06 -20.43 -7.17
CA SER A 314 -0.42 -21.48 -6.22
C SER A 314 -1.91 -21.77 -6.17
N GLN A 315 -2.20 -23.02 -5.82
CA GLN A 315 -3.49 -23.44 -5.29
C GLN A 315 -3.34 -23.57 -3.78
N ASP A 316 -3.81 -22.57 -3.03
CA ASP A 316 -3.77 -22.57 -1.58
C ASP A 316 -4.90 -23.48 -1.06
N ILE A 317 -4.50 -24.61 -0.48
CA ILE A 317 -5.41 -25.66 -0.03
C ILE A 317 -5.74 -25.46 1.45
N ILE A 318 -7.04 -25.50 1.77
CA ILE A 318 -7.53 -25.58 3.14
C ILE A 318 -8.01 -27.01 3.39
N SER A 319 -7.26 -27.78 4.18
CA SER A 319 -7.60 -29.17 4.52
C SER A 319 -8.72 -29.24 5.56
N ARG A 320 -9.58 -30.26 5.49
CA ARG A 320 -10.76 -30.39 6.39
C ARG A 320 -10.39 -30.53 7.87
N ASN A 321 -9.28 -31.19 8.17
CA ASN A 321 -8.87 -31.55 9.53
C ASN A 321 -7.69 -30.71 10.05
N ASP A 322 -7.30 -29.65 9.34
CA ASP A 322 -6.20 -28.77 9.74
C ASP A 322 -6.65 -27.89 10.92
N PRO A 323 -6.11 -28.06 12.14
CA PRO A 323 -6.50 -27.25 13.30
C PRO A 323 -6.04 -25.80 13.19
N LEU A 324 -5.02 -25.52 12.37
CA LEU A 324 -4.44 -24.20 12.13
C LEU A 324 -4.93 -23.59 10.83
N TRP A 325 -6.05 -24.08 10.28
CA TRP A 325 -6.51 -23.66 8.96
C TRP A 325 -6.70 -22.15 8.85
N LYS A 326 -7.13 -21.47 9.92
CA LYS A 326 -7.32 -20.01 9.97
C LYS A 326 -6.04 -19.19 9.99
N GLY A 327 -4.90 -19.84 10.19
CA GLY A 327 -3.59 -19.22 10.33
C GLY A 327 -3.29 -18.68 11.73
N PHE A 328 -2.03 -18.31 11.94
CA PHE A 328 -1.50 -17.73 13.17
C PHE A 328 -0.34 -16.77 12.87
N LEU A 329 0.09 -15.99 13.86
CA LEU A 329 1.25 -15.10 13.75
C LEU A 329 2.13 -15.23 14.99
N LEU A 330 3.44 -15.20 14.78
CA LEU A 330 4.46 -15.01 15.82
C LEU A 330 5.32 -13.81 15.43
N ARG A 331 5.43 -12.81 16.32
CA ARG A 331 6.16 -11.56 16.07
C ARG A 331 7.05 -11.22 17.26
#